data_AF-A0A923BG87-F1
#
_entry.id   AF-A0A923BG87-F1
#
_cell.length_a   1.000
_cell.length_b   1.000
_cell.length_c   1.000
_cell.angle_alpha   90.00
_cell.angle_beta   90.00
_cell.angle_gamma   90.00
#
_symmetry.space_group_name_H-M   'P 1'
#
loop_
_entity.id
_entity.type
_entity.pdbx_description
1 polymer ?
#
loop_
_entity_poly.entity_id
_entity_poly.type
_entity_poly.pdbx_seq_one_letter_code
_entity_poly.pdbx_strand_id
1 'polypeptide(L)'
;MSIVALIDHAVLQPTQTDDDLREACRLCIDVGVASVCAKPSMVTLAAELLAGSKVVPSTVIGFPHGCTTTGTKVCETEIAVVQGAREVDMVVNIGRALAGDWQFVGDDIRAVVEVAKANGAITKVIFECGLLPSDDVKRRLCELSEAAGAAFVKTSTGFGMVKGDGGMIATGATEHDIRLMRATCSPAVEVKASGGIRSFADAQKFVALGVTRLGTSATAAIAAGERGEAATSGGAY
;
A
#
# COMPACT_ATOMS: atom_id res chain seq x y z
N MET A 1 3.86 16.34 13.44
CA MET A 1 3.91 16.02 11.99
C MET A 1 2.52 16.24 11.42
N SER A 2 2.38 16.84 10.23
CA SER A 2 1.05 17.01 9.60
C SER A 2 0.52 15.65 9.14
N ILE A 3 -0.80 15.44 9.17
CA ILE A 3 -1.45 14.22 8.62
C ILE A 3 -1.13 14.05 7.13
N VAL A 4 -1.02 15.16 6.39
CA VAL A 4 -0.64 15.15 4.97
C VAL A 4 0.73 14.53 4.75
N ALA A 5 1.67 14.78 5.67
CA ALA A 5 3.02 14.21 5.62
C ALA A 5 3.08 12.71 5.92
N LEU A 6 1.94 12.08 6.23
CA LEU A 6 1.80 10.63 6.38
C LEU A 6 1.20 9.98 5.12
N ILE A 7 0.84 10.77 4.10
CA ILE A 7 0.14 10.25 2.93
C ILE A 7 1.14 9.65 1.92
N ASP A 8 0.80 8.45 1.45
CA ASP A 8 1.31 7.88 0.21
C ASP A 8 0.23 8.08 -0.86
N HIS A 9 0.44 9.06 -1.75
CA HIS A 9 -0.54 9.40 -2.79
C HIS A 9 -0.55 8.34 -3.89
N ALA A 10 -1.70 7.71 -4.13
CA ALA A 10 -1.82 6.59 -5.07
C ALA A 10 -2.19 7.04 -6.50
N VAL A 11 -1.33 6.69 -7.47
CA VAL A 11 -1.56 6.82 -8.92
C VAL A 11 -1.51 5.42 -9.54
N LEU A 12 -2.51 4.60 -9.19
CA LEU A 12 -2.52 3.15 -9.47
C LEU A 12 -3.69 2.69 -10.36
N GLN A 13 -4.62 3.58 -10.71
CA GLN A 13 -5.71 3.21 -11.61
C GLN A 13 -5.15 2.86 -13.00
N PRO A 14 -5.65 1.80 -13.66
CA PRO A 14 -5.17 1.40 -14.98
C PRO A 14 -5.27 2.53 -16.00
N THR A 15 -6.30 3.38 -15.88
CA THR A 15 -6.59 4.50 -16.78
C THR A 15 -5.76 5.76 -16.54
N GLN A 16 -5.07 5.88 -15.39
CA GLN A 16 -4.21 7.03 -15.12
C GLN A 16 -3.01 7.04 -16.08
N THR A 17 -2.71 8.20 -16.64
CA THR A 17 -1.69 8.46 -17.65
C THR A 17 -0.46 9.11 -17.01
N ASP A 18 0.58 9.36 -17.83
CA ASP A 18 1.74 10.13 -17.40
C ASP A 18 1.37 11.56 -16.97
N ASP A 19 0.35 12.17 -17.57
CA ASP A 19 -0.10 13.51 -17.22
C ASP A 19 -0.79 13.54 -15.85
N ASP A 20 -1.58 12.51 -15.54
CA ASP A 20 -2.15 12.32 -14.19
C ASP A 20 -1.03 12.20 -13.14
N LEU A 21 0.06 11.48 -13.46
CA LEU A 21 1.22 11.38 -12.58
C LEU A 21 1.94 12.72 -12.41
N ARG A 22 2.12 13.51 -13.48
CA ARG A 22 2.73 14.84 -13.41
C ARG A 22 1.94 15.78 -12.50
N GLU A 23 0.62 15.80 -12.67
CA GLU A 23 -0.25 16.60 -11.82
C GLU A 23 -0.21 16.16 -10.36
N ALA A 24 -0.28 14.84 -10.12
CA ALA A 24 -0.19 14.27 -8.78
C ALA A 24 1.15 14.60 -8.11
N CYS A 25 2.28 14.45 -8.80
CA CYS A 25 3.60 14.78 -8.26
C CYS A 25 3.71 16.25 -7.88
N ARG A 26 3.21 17.17 -8.72
CA ARG A 26 3.18 18.61 -8.42
C ARG A 26 2.41 18.90 -7.13
N LEU A 27 1.17 18.40 -7.05
CA LEU A 27 0.34 18.52 -5.84
C LEU A 27 1.07 17.97 -4.60
N CYS A 28 1.64 16.77 -4.72
CA CYS A 28 2.29 16.06 -3.62
C CYS A 28 3.54 16.76 -3.09
N ILE A 29 4.32 17.39 -3.99
CA ILE A 29 5.45 18.24 -3.62
C ILE A 29 4.95 19.50 -2.88
N ASP A 30 3.94 20.17 -3.44
CA ASP A 30 3.39 21.42 -2.88
C ASP A 30 2.86 21.22 -1.45
N VAL A 31 2.16 20.11 -1.20
CA VAL A 31 1.56 19.82 0.12
C VAL A 31 2.46 18.99 1.05
N GLY A 32 3.58 18.46 0.55
CA GLY A 32 4.57 17.72 1.34
C GLY A 32 4.08 16.36 1.86
N VAL A 33 3.60 15.48 0.98
CA VAL A 33 3.25 14.08 1.33
C VAL A 33 4.50 13.23 1.61
N ALA A 34 4.31 12.01 2.13
CA ALA A 34 5.41 11.08 2.36
C ALA A 34 5.94 10.49 1.04
N SER A 35 5.03 9.98 0.21
CA SER A 35 5.40 9.32 -1.05
C SER A 35 4.34 9.50 -2.15
N VAL A 36 4.74 9.30 -3.39
CA VAL A 36 3.82 9.01 -4.51
C VAL A 36 3.99 7.54 -4.86
N CYS A 37 2.89 6.80 -4.87
CA CYS A 37 2.83 5.39 -5.21
C CYS A 37 2.31 5.25 -6.65
N ALA A 38 3.25 5.10 -7.59
CA ALA A 38 2.97 4.98 -9.01
C ALA A 38 2.88 3.51 -9.44
N LYS A 39 2.34 3.28 -10.64
CA LYS A 39 2.43 1.97 -11.31
C LYS A 39 3.89 1.63 -11.62
N PRO A 40 4.30 0.35 -11.63
CA PRO A 40 5.67 -0.06 -11.97
C PRO A 40 6.18 0.54 -13.29
N SER A 41 5.33 0.63 -14.31
CA SER A 41 5.66 1.21 -15.62
C SER A 41 5.99 2.71 -15.60
N MET A 42 5.70 3.41 -14.51
CA MET A 42 5.86 4.86 -14.37
C MET A 42 6.91 5.25 -13.32
N VAL A 43 7.63 4.29 -12.74
CA VAL A 43 8.59 4.57 -11.64
C VAL A 43 9.70 5.52 -12.07
N THR A 44 10.27 5.34 -13.26
CA THR A 44 11.31 6.24 -13.78
C THR A 44 10.82 7.68 -13.84
N LEU A 45 9.64 7.91 -14.42
CA LEU A 45 9.03 9.24 -14.52
C LEU A 45 8.72 9.81 -13.12
N ALA A 46 8.19 9.00 -12.20
CA ALA A 46 7.94 9.44 -10.82
C ALA A 46 9.24 9.86 -10.12
N ALA A 47 10.32 9.09 -10.27
CA ALA A 47 11.61 9.40 -9.67
C ALA A 47 12.21 10.70 -10.24
N GLU A 48 12.08 10.92 -11.56
CA GLU A 48 12.51 12.17 -12.22
C GLU A 48 11.73 13.39 -11.72
N LEU A 49 10.39 13.29 -11.66
CA LEU A 49 9.52 14.39 -11.23
C LEU A 49 9.70 14.76 -9.76
N LEU A 50 10.02 13.79 -8.90
CA LEU A 50 10.19 13.98 -7.47
C LEU A 50 11.63 14.33 -7.06
N ALA A 51 12.57 14.33 -8.02
CA ALA A 51 13.97 14.62 -7.77
C ALA A 51 14.16 15.98 -7.08
N GLY A 52 14.96 16.01 -6.02
CA GLY A 52 15.22 17.22 -5.23
C GLY A 52 14.10 17.59 -4.22
N SER A 53 12.97 16.89 -4.24
CA SER A 53 11.93 17.03 -3.23
C SER A 53 12.15 16.08 -2.04
N LYS A 54 11.33 16.21 -0.99
CA LYS A 54 11.28 15.25 0.13
C LYS A 54 10.30 14.09 -0.10
N VAL A 55 9.54 14.13 -1.19
CA VAL A 55 8.51 13.15 -1.50
C VAL A 55 9.18 11.92 -2.12
N VAL A 56 8.88 10.75 -1.57
CA VAL A 56 9.56 9.51 -1.94
C VAL A 56 8.88 8.85 -3.15
N PRO A 57 9.62 8.45 -4.20
CA PRO A 57 9.06 7.60 -5.25
C PRO A 57 8.83 6.18 -4.72
N SER A 58 7.59 5.70 -4.80
CA SER A 58 7.21 4.35 -4.40
C SER A 58 6.39 3.65 -5.48
N THR A 59 6.34 2.32 -5.41
CA THR A 59 5.56 1.51 -6.34
C THR A 59 4.98 0.27 -5.65
N VAL A 60 4.27 -0.56 -6.40
CA VAL A 60 3.63 -1.79 -5.94
C VAL A 60 4.26 -3.02 -6.59
N ILE A 61 4.23 -4.17 -5.92
CA ILE A 61 4.86 -5.43 -6.39
C ILE A 61 3.85 -6.59 -6.32
N GLY A 62 3.74 -7.37 -7.39
CA GLY A 62 2.77 -8.46 -7.52
C GLY A 62 1.32 -7.98 -7.40
N PHE A 63 1.05 -6.71 -7.71
CA PHE A 63 -0.18 -6.01 -7.38
C PHE A 63 -1.25 -6.11 -8.49
N PRO A 64 -2.55 -6.13 -8.16
CA PRO A 64 -3.14 -6.12 -6.81
C PRO A 64 -3.37 -7.51 -6.21
N HIS A 65 -3.24 -8.59 -6.98
CA HIS A 65 -3.74 -9.89 -6.55
C HIS A 65 -2.72 -10.75 -5.77
N GLY A 66 -1.44 -10.42 -5.82
CA GLY A 66 -0.37 -11.17 -5.14
C GLY A 66 -0.13 -12.58 -5.67
N CYS A 67 -0.78 -12.97 -6.77
CA CYS A 67 -0.87 -14.34 -7.28
C CYS A 67 0.22 -14.72 -8.30
N THR A 68 1.16 -13.82 -8.59
CA THR A 68 2.34 -14.14 -9.42
C THR A 68 3.38 -14.94 -8.64
N THR A 69 4.42 -15.42 -9.32
CA THR A 69 5.51 -16.20 -8.69
C THR A 69 6.43 -15.31 -7.86
N THR A 70 7.11 -15.89 -6.86
CA THR A 70 8.12 -15.18 -6.07
C THR A 70 9.24 -14.63 -6.95
N GLY A 71 9.71 -15.40 -7.95
CA GLY A 71 10.73 -14.94 -8.89
C GLY A 71 10.29 -13.71 -9.69
N THR A 72 9.01 -13.63 -10.07
CA THR A 72 8.45 -12.44 -10.71
C THR A 72 8.42 -11.24 -9.76
N LYS A 73 8.00 -11.42 -8.50
CA LYS A 73 8.02 -10.32 -7.51
C LYS A 73 9.43 -9.82 -7.23
N VAL A 74 10.41 -10.73 -7.15
CA VAL A 74 11.83 -10.39 -7.01
C VAL A 74 12.30 -9.56 -8.20
N CYS A 75 12.11 -10.06 -9.43
CA CYS A 75 12.53 -9.36 -10.64
C CYS A 75 11.83 -7.99 -10.78
N GLU A 76 10.54 -7.91 -10.49
CA GLU A 76 9.80 -6.64 -10.49
C GLU A 76 10.36 -5.65 -9.45
N THR A 77 10.76 -6.15 -8.28
CA THR A 77 11.39 -5.34 -7.22
C THR A 77 12.75 -4.82 -7.66
N GLU A 78 13.60 -5.67 -8.25
CA GLU A 78 14.92 -5.28 -8.80
C GLU A 78 14.78 -4.18 -9.86
N ILE A 79 13.84 -4.34 -10.79
CA ILE A 79 13.57 -3.34 -11.83
C ILE A 79 13.11 -2.03 -11.19
N ALA A 80 12.16 -2.08 -10.26
CA ALA A 80 11.60 -0.90 -9.62
C ALA A 80 12.65 -0.08 -8.86
N VAL A 81 13.52 -0.73 -8.07
CA VAL A 81 14.54 -0.02 -7.29
C VAL A 81 15.62 0.60 -8.18
N VAL A 82 15.99 -0.07 -9.27
CA VAL A 82 16.89 0.48 -10.31
C VAL A 82 16.27 1.69 -11.00
N GLN A 83 14.97 1.64 -11.28
CA GLN A 83 14.22 2.76 -11.87
C GLN A 83 13.99 3.93 -10.92
N GLY A 84 14.35 3.80 -9.63
CA GLY A 84 14.35 4.89 -8.68
C GLY A 84 13.36 4.76 -7.53
N ALA A 85 12.57 3.68 -7.45
CA ALA A 85 11.73 3.44 -6.28
C ALA A 85 12.60 3.32 -5.00
N ARG A 86 12.11 3.88 -3.89
CA ARG A 86 12.72 3.78 -2.56
C ARG A 86 11.79 3.14 -1.52
N GLU A 87 10.53 2.95 -1.89
CA GLU A 87 9.61 2.11 -1.14
C GLU A 87 8.84 1.21 -2.11
N VAL A 88 8.65 -0.06 -1.74
CA VAL A 88 7.86 -1.02 -2.52
C VAL A 88 6.73 -1.60 -1.66
N ASP A 89 5.53 -1.63 -2.20
CA ASP A 89 4.33 -2.16 -1.56
C ASP A 89 3.96 -3.51 -2.20
N MET A 90 4.42 -4.62 -1.64
CA MET A 90 4.16 -5.95 -2.17
C MET A 90 2.81 -6.51 -1.70
N VAL A 91 2.14 -7.32 -2.52
CA VAL A 91 0.95 -8.08 -2.08
C VAL A 91 1.35 -9.50 -1.71
N VAL A 92 0.91 -9.99 -0.54
CA VAL A 92 1.12 -11.39 -0.14
C VAL A 92 0.42 -12.34 -1.12
N ASN A 93 0.90 -13.58 -1.21
CA ASN A 93 0.12 -14.59 -1.91
C ASN A 93 -1.09 -15.02 -1.07
N ILE A 94 -2.24 -14.39 -1.33
CA ILE A 94 -3.48 -14.56 -0.55
C ILE A 94 -3.94 -16.02 -0.58
N GLY A 95 -3.93 -16.67 -1.75
CA GLY A 95 -4.36 -18.07 -1.88
C GLY A 95 -3.51 -19.03 -1.04
N ARG A 96 -2.18 -18.81 -1.00
CA ARG A 96 -1.26 -19.60 -0.18
C ARG A 96 -1.46 -19.36 1.32
N ALA A 97 -1.73 -18.10 1.71
CA ALA A 97 -2.07 -17.78 3.11
C ALA A 97 -3.38 -18.45 3.54
N LEU A 98 -4.42 -18.44 2.70
CA LEU A 98 -5.69 -19.11 2.98
C LEU A 98 -5.55 -20.64 3.03
N ALA A 99 -4.61 -21.21 2.29
CA ALA A 99 -4.26 -22.63 2.34
C ALA A 99 -3.38 -23.02 3.54
N GLY A 100 -2.94 -22.06 4.36
CA GLY A 100 -2.03 -22.29 5.48
C GLY A 100 -0.60 -22.64 5.07
N ASP A 101 -0.20 -22.35 3.83
CA ASP A 101 1.16 -22.58 3.31
C ASP A 101 2.11 -21.46 3.77
N TRP A 102 2.31 -21.39 5.10
CA TRP A 102 3.06 -20.31 5.75
C TRP A 102 4.54 -20.30 5.41
N GLN A 103 5.10 -21.46 5.05
CA GLN A 103 6.47 -21.53 4.57
C GLN A 103 6.60 -20.76 3.24
N PHE A 104 5.74 -21.07 2.26
CA PHE A 104 5.72 -20.34 0.99
C PHE A 104 5.52 -18.84 1.21
N VAL A 105 4.53 -18.45 2.02
CA VAL A 105 4.22 -17.03 2.26
C VAL A 105 5.39 -16.30 2.91
N GLY A 106 6.04 -16.91 3.90
CA GLY A 106 7.22 -16.36 4.56
C GLY A 106 8.42 -16.24 3.61
N ASP A 107 8.68 -17.25 2.78
CA ASP A 107 9.73 -17.25 1.77
C ASP A 107 9.48 -16.16 0.70
N ASP A 108 8.24 -16.00 0.25
CA ASP A 108 7.82 -15.00 -0.74
C ASP A 108 8.04 -13.57 -0.24
N ILE A 109 7.65 -13.28 1.01
CA ILE A 109 7.86 -11.97 1.63
C ILE A 109 9.36 -11.71 1.81
N ARG A 110 10.10 -12.68 2.36
CA ARG A 110 11.55 -12.54 2.62
C ARG A 110 12.33 -12.22 1.35
N ALA A 111 12.05 -12.93 0.26
CA ALA A 111 12.75 -12.73 -1.01
C ALA A 111 12.60 -11.28 -1.54
N VAL A 112 11.41 -10.69 -1.44
CA VAL A 112 11.18 -9.29 -1.83
C VAL A 112 11.88 -8.33 -0.87
N VAL A 113 11.77 -8.56 0.44
CA VAL A 113 12.39 -7.69 1.46
C VAL A 113 13.90 -7.66 1.32
N GLU A 114 14.55 -8.81 1.13
CA GLU A 114 16.01 -8.93 0.99
C GLU A 114 16.51 -8.13 -0.22
N VAL A 115 15.85 -8.27 -1.36
CA VAL A 115 16.21 -7.57 -2.61
C VAL A 115 15.98 -6.06 -2.49
N ALA A 116 14.84 -5.64 -1.95
CA ALA A 116 14.56 -4.22 -1.72
C ALA A 116 15.60 -3.60 -0.78
N LYS A 117 15.89 -4.27 0.34
CA LYS A 117 16.84 -3.80 1.36
C LYS A 117 18.27 -3.74 0.82
N ALA A 118 18.70 -4.72 0.03
CA ALA A 118 20.01 -4.73 -0.62
C ALA A 118 20.21 -3.50 -1.54
N ASN A 119 19.13 -2.93 -2.05
CA ASN A 119 19.11 -1.75 -2.90
C ASN A 119 18.67 -0.47 -2.16
N GLY A 120 18.63 -0.48 -0.82
CA GLY A 120 18.32 0.69 0.00
C GLY A 120 16.85 1.13 -0.04
N ALA A 121 15.92 0.25 -0.45
CA ALA A 121 14.49 0.49 -0.42
C ALA A 121 13.83 -0.22 0.77
N ILE A 122 12.72 0.34 1.27
CA ILE A 122 11.89 -0.32 2.28
C ILE A 122 10.72 -1.08 1.66
N THR A 123 10.25 -2.13 2.35
CA THR A 123 9.11 -2.93 1.90
C THR A 123 7.90 -2.73 2.81
N LYS A 124 6.72 -2.59 2.20
CA LYS A 124 5.41 -2.63 2.85
C LYS A 124 4.64 -3.86 2.36
N VAL A 125 4.10 -4.66 3.28
CA VAL A 125 3.44 -5.92 2.93
C VAL A 125 1.92 -5.77 3.00
N ILE A 126 1.24 -5.83 1.85
CA ILE A 126 -0.22 -5.72 1.71
C ILE A 126 -0.86 -7.09 1.96
N PHE A 127 -1.79 -7.15 2.91
CA PHE A 127 -2.50 -8.38 3.25
C PHE A 127 -3.81 -8.57 2.48
N GLU A 128 -4.41 -7.48 2.03
CA GLU A 128 -5.78 -7.44 1.53
C GLU A 128 -6.78 -7.96 2.58
N CYS A 129 -6.81 -7.29 3.74
CA CYS A 129 -7.56 -7.73 4.93
C CYS A 129 -9.02 -8.09 4.67
N GLY A 130 -9.69 -7.43 3.71
CA GLY A 130 -11.08 -7.71 3.36
C GLY A 130 -11.33 -9.08 2.75
N LEU A 131 -10.30 -9.74 2.21
CA LEU A 131 -10.37 -11.10 1.68
C LEU A 131 -10.01 -12.18 2.71
N LEU A 132 -9.52 -11.79 3.89
CA LEU A 132 -9.01 -12.72 4.90
C LEU A 132 -10.11 -13.07 5.90
N PRO A 133 -10.41 -14.37 6.11
CA PRO A 133 -11.60 -14.81 6.84
C PRO A 133 -11.49 -14.67 8.36
N SER A 134 -10.27 -14.56 8.91
CA SER A 134 -10.05 -14.54 10.35
C SER A 134 -8.89 -13.64 10.76
N ASP A 135 -8.92 -13.22 12.02
CA ASP A 135 -7.83 -12.47 12.64
C ASP A 135 -6.54 -13.29 12.72
N ASP A 136 -6.61 -14.62 12.85
CA ASP A 136 -5.43 -15.47 12.97
C ASP A 136 -4.58 -15.47 11.70
N VAL A 137 -5.22 -15.43 10.52
CA VAL A 137 -4.50 -15.27 9.24
C VAL A 137 -3.78 -13.92 9.21
N LYS A 138 -4.44 -12.84 9.64
CA LYS A 138 -3.85 -11.49 9.68
C LYS A 138 -2.69 -11.41 10.68
N ARG A 139 -2.83 -12.03 11.86
CA ARG A 139 -1.75 -12.13 12.86
C ARG A 139 -0.54 -12.87 12.29
N ARG A 140 -0.78 -14.00 11.63
CA ARG A 140 0.29 -14.78 11.03
C ARG A 140 1.04 -14.02 9.93
N LEU A 141 0.32 -13.24 9.13
CA LEU A 141 0.95 -12.35 8.14
C LEU A 141 1.76 -11.22 8.79
N CYS A 142 1.31 -10.66 9.91
CA CYS A 142 2.10 -9.70 10.70
C CYS A 142 3.43 -10.32 11.15
N GLU A 143 3.37 -11.49 11.78
CA GLU A 143 4.54 -12.22 12.28
C GLU A 143 5.55 -12.53 11.16
N LEU A 144 5.06 -13.03 10.02
CA LEU A 144 5.92 -13.35 8.86
C LEU A 144 6.54 -12.10 8.25
N SER A 145 5.79 -11.00 8.17
CA SER A 145 6.29 -9.73 7.64
C SER A 145 7.36 -9.13 8.54
N GLU A 146 7.15 -9.17 9.86
CA GLU A 146 8.12 -8.73 10.85
C GLU A 146 9.38 -9.60 10.83
N ALA A 147 9.23 -10.93 10.82
CA ALA A 147 10.35 -11.86 10.77
C ALA A 147 11.19 -11.70 9.48
N ALA A 148 10.55 -11.34 8.36
CA ALA A 148 11.23 -11.03 7.11
C ALA A 148 11.96 -9.67 7.14
N GLY A 149 11.66 -8.79 8.09
CA GLY A 149 12.24 -7.46 8.20
C GLY A 149 11.53 -6.39 7.35
N ALA A 150 10.24 -6.59 7.03
CA ALA A 150 9.45 -5.56 6.37
C ALA A 150 9.33 -4.31 7.26
N ALA A 151 9.36 -3.12 6.65
CA ALA A 151 9.22 -1.87 7.39
C ALA A 151 7.77 -1.58 7.76
N PHE A 152 6.82 -2.01 6.92
CA PHE A 152 5.40 -1.81 7.15
C PHE A 152 4.60 -3.09 6.86
N VAL A 153 3.49 -3.22 7.58
CA VAL A 153 2.34 -4.02 7.14
C VAL A 153 1.22 -3.08 6.66
N LYS A 154 0.49 -3.48 5.63
CA LYS A 154 -0.50 -2.65 4.92
C LYS A 154 -1.84 -3.39 4.78
N THR A 155 -2.93 -2.67 5.03
CA THR A 155 -4.27 -3.28 5.04
C THR A 155 -4.71 -3.79 3.66
N SER A 156 -4.84 -2.90 2.66
CA SER A 156 -5.59 -3.19 1.43
C SER A 156 -4.93 -2.63 0.18
N THR A 157 -5.20 -3.23 -0.97
CA THR A 157 -4.77 -2.67 -2.27
C THR A 157 -5.66 -1.53 -2.72
N GLY A 158 -6.93 -1.52 -2.29
CA GLY A 158 -7.97 -0.64 -2.84
C GLY A 158 -8.64 -1.19 -4.11
N PHE A 159 -8.24 -2.39 -4.56
CA PHE A 159 -8.82 -3.11 -5.70
C PHE A 159 -9.51 -4.42 -5.26
N GLY A 160 -9.40 -4.80 -3.99
CA GLY A 160 -10.09 -5.95 -3.42
C GLY A 160 -11.59 -5.74 -3.34
N MET A 161 -12.34 -6.60 -4.04
CA MET A 161 -13.81 -6.61 -4.02
C MET A 161 -14.29 -7.93 -3.39
N VAL A 162 -15.26 -7.86 -2.48
CA VAL A 162 -15.94 -9.04 -1.90
C VAL A 162 -17.40 -9.06 -2.31
N LYS A 163 -17.99 -10.26 -2.40
CA LYS A 163 -19.43 -10.39 -2.62
C LYS A 163 -20.18 -9.98 -1.35
N GLY A 164 -21.12 -9.06 -1.47
CA GLY A 164 -22.07 -8.69 -0.41
C GLY A 164 -23.51 -8.72 -0.91
N ASP A 165 -24.43 -8.29 -0.05
CA ASP A 165 -25.84 -8.18 -0.39
C ASP A 165 -26.04 -7.08 -1.43
N GLY A 166 -26.39 -7.49 -2.66
CA GLY A 166 -26.64 -6.57 -3.78
C GLY A 166 -25.45 -6.29 -4.70
N GLY A 167 -24.31 -6.98 -4.56
CA GLY A 167 -23.22 -6.90 -5.53
C GLY A 167 -21.82 -7.06 -4.94
N MET A 168 -20.82 -6.64 -5.71
CA MET A 168 -19.43 -6.59 -5.24
C MET A 168 -19.20 -5.30 -4.44
N ILE A 169 -18.63 -5.42 -3.25
CA ILE A 169 -18.33 -4.30 -2.34
C ILE A 169 -16.81 -4.13 -2.25
N ALA A 170 -16.33 -2.90 -2.45
CA ALA A 170 -14.94 -2.55 -2.25
C ALA A 170 -14.56 -2.68 -0.77
N THR A 171 -13.42 -3.31 -0.51
CA THR A 171 -12.86 -3.44 0.84
C THR A 171 -11.75 -2.43 1.07
N GLY A 172 -11.46 -2.13 2.34
CA GLY A 172 -10.48 -1.12 2.73
C GLY A 172 -10.05 -1.27 4.18
N ALA A 173 -9.31 -0.30 4.69
CA ALA A 173 -8.88 -0.27 6.07
C ALA A 173 -10.10 -0.21 7.02
N THR A 174 -10.07 -1.01 8.09
CA THR A 174 -11.03 -0.95 9.19
C THR A 174 -10.31 -0.66 10.50
N GLU A 175 -10.99 -0.03 11.46
CA GLU A 175 -10.39 0.21 12.79
C GLU A 175 -10.00 -1.10 13.48
N HIS A 176 -10.79 -2.16 13.27
CA HIS A 176 -10.51 -3.50 13.79
C HIS A 176 -9.19 -4.04 13.26
N ASP A 177 -8.97 -4.01 11.94
CA ASP A 177 -7.73 -4.49 11.33
C ASP A 177 -6.52 -3.71 11.82
N ILE A 178 -6.64 -2.39 11.95
CA ILE A 178 -5.55 -1.56 12.44
C ILE A 178 -5.19 -1.88 13.90
N ARG A 179 -6.18 -2.03 14.78
CA ARG A 179 -5.94 -2.42 16.18
C ARG A 179 -5.28 -3.80 16.26
N LEU A 180 -5.74 -4.74 15.45
CA LEU A 180 -5.17 -6.09 15.37
C LEU A 180 -3.71 -6.07 14.91
N MET A 181 -3.42 -5.37 13.82
CA MET A 181 -2.07 -5.27 13.26
C MET A 181 -1.13 -4.57 14.23
N ARG A 182 -1.57 -3.46 14.87
CA ARG A 182 -0.78 -2.77 15.89
C ARG A 182 -0.50 -3.60 17.13
N ALA A 183 -1.46 -4.43 17.56
CA ALA A 183 -1.31 -5.30 18.72
C ALA A 183 -0.41 -6.51 18.43
N THR A 184 -0.25 -6.88 17.17
CA THR A 184 0.53 -8.06 16.77
C THR A 184 1.98 -7.70 16.43
N CYS A 185 2.19 -6.61 15.67
CA CYS A 185 3.53 -6.15 15.32
C CYS A 185 4.23 -5.45 16.48
N SER A 186 5.54 -5.66 16.62
CA SER A 186 6.35 -4.85 17.53
C SER A 186 6.41 -3.38 17.06
N PRO A 187 6.90 -2.45 17.91
CA PRO A 187 7.11 -1.07 17.50
C PRO A 187 8.10 -0.88 16.35
N ALA A 188 8.89 -1.89 15.98
CA ALA A 188 9.82 -1.81 14.86
C ALA A 188 9.14 -1.90 13.49
N VAL A 189 7.93 -2.45 13.44
CA VAL A 189 7.12 -2.54 12.22
C VAL A 189 5.98 -1.54 12.28
N GLU A 190 5.90 -0.74 11.24
CA GLU A 190 4.91 0.31 11.10
C GLU A 190 3.64 -0.20 10.42
N VAL A 191 2.53 0.55 10.55
CA VAL A 191 1.26 0.18 9.92
C VAL A 191 0.83 1.24 8.92
N LYS A 192 0.52 0.79 7.71
CA LYS A 192 -0.07 1.61 6.63
C LYS A 192 -1.55 1.26 6.45
N ALA A 193 -2.43 2.22 6.69
CA ALA A 193 -3.85 2.08 6.36
C ALA A 193 -4.10 2.53 4.92
N SER A 194 -4.79 1.71 4.14
CA SER A 194 -5.16 2.04 2.75
C SER A 194 -6.51 1.45 2.36
N GLY A 195 -7.15 2.08 1.38
CA GLY A 195 -8.50 1.74 0.91
C GLY A 195 -9.58 2.44 1.74
N GLY A 196 -10.39 3.27 1.08
CA GLY A 196 -11.55 3.95 1.70
C GLY A 196 -11.27 5.24 2.47
N ILE A 197 -10.01 5.68 2.59
CA ILE A 197 -9.63 6.93 3.28
C ILE A 197 -9.85 8.11 2.33
N ARG A 198 -10.97 8.84 2.48
CA ARG A 198 -11.38 9.90 1.54
C ARG A 198 -11.46 11.29 2.16
N SER A 199 -11.38 11.40 3.48
CA SER A 199 -11.49 12.69 4.18
C SER A 199 -10.45 12.83 5.28
N PHE A 200 -10.21 14.08 5.68
CA PHE A 200 -9.34 14.37 6.82
C PHE A 200 -9.81 13.68 8.10
N ALA A 201 -11.12 13.59 8.33
CA ALA A 201 -11.70 12.89 9.47
C ALA A 201 -11.39 11.38 9.44
N ASP A 202 -11.43 10.73 8.27
CA ASP A 202 -11.06 9.32 8.15
C ASP A 202 -9.56 9.13 8.43
N ALA A 203 -8.72 10.01 7.89
CA ALA A 203 -7.28 9.99 8.14
C ALA A 203 -6.96 10.17 9.64
N GLN A 204 -7.62 11.11 10.32
CA GLN A 204 -7.46 11.35 11.76
C GLN A 204 -7.79 10.12 12.59
N LYS A 205 -8.87 9.40 12.28
CA LYS A 205 -9.25 8.18 13.00
C LYS A 205 -8.14 7.14 12.95
N PHE A 206 -7.60 6.87 11.76
CA PHE A 206 -6.52 5.88 11.62
C PHE A 206 -5.23 6.30 12.29
N VAL A 207 -4.84 7.58 12.18
CA VAL A 207 -3.65 8.11 12.87
C VAL A 207 -3.79 7.98 14.39
N ALA A 208 -4.97 8.23 14.94
CA ALA A 208 -5.24 8.05 16.38
C ALA A 208 -5.12 6.58 16.84
N LEU A 209 -5.20 5.62 15.92
CA LEU A 209 -4.99 4.19 16.19
C LEU A 209 -3.53 3.74 16.05
N GLY A 210 -2.59 4.66 15.79
CA GLY A 210 -1.16 4.36 15.66
C GLY A 210 -0.70 4.05 14.23
N VAL A 211 -1.50 4.43 13.23
CA VAL A 211 -1.09 4.36 11.81
C VAL A 211 -0.09 5.47 11.53
N THR A 212 1.02 5.11 10.88
CA THR A 212 2.11 6.03 10.52
C THR A 212 2.22 6.25 9.02
N ARG A 213 1.37 5.58 8.21
CA ARG A 213 1.22 5.88 6.78
C ARG A 213 -0.21 5.67 6.27
N LEU A 214 -0.66 6.53 5.36
CA LEU A 214 -2.00 6.52 4.79
C LEU A 214 -1.92 6.39 3.27
N GLY A 215 -2.40 5.29 2.69
CA GLY A 215 -2.51 5.14 1.24
C GLY A 215 -3.86 5.66 0.73
N THR A 216 -3.84 6.72 -0.08
CA THR A 216 -5.06 7.32 -0.65
C THR A 216 -4.76 8.11 -1.93
N SER A 217 -5.75 8.28 -2.80
CA SER A 217 -5.70 9.23 -3.92
C SER A 217 -6.35 10.59 -3.57
N ALA A 218 -7.00 10.71 -2.40
CA ALA A 218 -7.75 11.90 -1.99
C ALA A 218 -6.87 12.97 -1.30
N THR A 219 -5.60 13.11 -1.69
CA THR A 219 -4.65 14.03 -1.05
C THR A 219 -5.14 15.48 -1.07
N ALA A 220 -5.65 15.96 -2.20
CA ALA A 220 -6.15 17.33 -2.33
C ALA A 220 -7.26 17.61 -1.31
N ALA A 221 -8.28 16.74 -1.24
CA ALA A 221 -9.38 16.89 -0.30
C ALA A 221 -8.91 16.83 1.16
N ILE A 222 -8.04 15.88 1.50
CA ILE A 222 -7.50 15.75 2.86
C ILE A 222 -6.67 16.98 3.24
N ALA A 223 -5.86 17.52 2.32
CA ALA A 223 -5.06 18.72 2.54
C ALA A 223 -5.92 19.98 2.70
N ALA A 224 -7.05 20.07 1.99
CA ALA A 224 -8.02 21.15 2.13
C ALA A 224 -8.90 21.03 3.40
N GLY A 225 -8.86 19.89 4.10
CA GLY A 225 -9.78 19.59 5.21
C GLY A 225 -11.19 19.22 4.75
N GLU A 226 -11.36 18.89 3.48
CA GLU A 226 -12.63 18.59 2.83
C GLU A 226 -12.91 17.07 2.75
N ARG A 227 -14.14 16.73 2.33
CA ARG A 227 -14.55 15.34 2.05
C ARG A 227 -14.30 15.05 0.57
N GLY A 228 -13.39 14.14 0.25
CA GLY A 228 -13.08 13.77 -1.14
C GLY A 228 -14.20 12.98 -1.82
N GLU A 229 -14.33 13.15 -3.15
CA GLU A 229 -15.33 12.44 -3.96
C GLU A 229 -15.06 10.93 -4.05
N ALA A 230 -16.12 10.13 -4.13
CA ALA A 230 -16.00 8.70 -4.33
C ALA A 230 -15.62 8.41 -5.78
N ALA A 231 -14.60 7.56 -6.00
CA ALA A 231 -14.40 6.95 -7.31
C ALA A 231 -15.68 6.20 -7.68
N THR A 232 -16.42 6.71 -8.66
CA THR A 232 -17.61 6.06 -9.20
C THR A 232 -17.16 4.80 -9.93
N SER A 233 -17.24 3.65 -9.27
CA SER A 233 -17.17 2.36 -9.96
C SER A 233 -18.45 2.18 -10.76
N GLY A 234 -18.47 2.72 -11.97
CA GLY A 234 -19.51 2.44 -12.95
C GLY A 234 -19.37 1.01 -13.45
N GLY A 235 -20.47 0.26 -13.42
CA GLY A 235 -20.62 -1.02 -14.08
C GLY A 235 -20.52 -2.22 -13.15
N ALA A 236 -21.68 -2.73 -12.72
CA ALA A 236 -21.80 -4.12 -12.31
C ALA A 236 -21.48 -5.03 -13.52
N TYR A 237 -20.66 -6.06 -13.29
CA TYR A 237 -20.61 -7.27 -14.13
C TYR A 237 -21.52 -8.33 -13.50
#